data_AF-A0A8D1U0A0-F1
#
_entry.id   AF-A0A8D1U0A0-F1
#
_cell.length_a   1.000
_cell.length_b   1.000
_cell.length_c   1.000
_cell.angle_alpha   90.00
_cell.angle_beta   90.00
_cell.angle_gamma   90.00
#
_symmetry.space_group_name_H-M   'P 1'
#
loop_
_entity.id
_entity.type
_entity.pdbx_description
1 polymer ?
#
loop_
_entity_poly.entity_id
_entity_poly.type
_entity_poly.pdbx_seq_one_letter_code
_entity_poly.pdbx_strand_id
1 'polypeptide(L)'
;MQIPFRKELENIRRSQEKLENSFAEIQTELKAIKSKMNKAEERISDVEDKIMDITQSGHQTENDMKKHESNIRDLWDNIKQANLRIIGIPEGKEEEKGIENIFEEIMAENFPNPKHTDIKVQEAQRAPNKLNPNQTHTKTYYNKNGKS
;
A
#
# COMPACT_ATOMS: atom_id res chain seq x y z
N MET A 1 6.99 -7.88 -90.96
CA MET A 1 7.71 -8.08 -89.68
C MET A 1 7.56 -6.91 -88.68
N GLN A 2 6.98 -5.75 -89.03
CA GLN A 2 6.91 -4.57 -88.14
C GLN A 2 5.72 -4.54 -87.14
N ILE A 3 4.62 -5.23 -87.45
CA ILE A 3 3.39 -5.20 -86.64
C ILE A 3 3.57 -5.85 -85.23
N PRO A 4 4.28 -7.00 -85.08
CA PRO A 4 4.50 -7.62 -83.77
C PRO A 4 5.29 -6.72 -82.81
N PHE A 5 6.37 -6.09 -83.30
CA PHE A 5 7.25 -5.21 -82.53
C PHE A 5 6.51 -4.00 -81.94
N ARG A 6 5.60 -3.39 -82.73
CA ARG A 6 4.77 -2.26 -82.26
C ARG A 6 3.86 -2.66 -81.09
N LYS A 7 3.30 -3.87 -81.13
CA LYS A 7 2.40 -4.37 -80.07
C LYS A 7 3.16 -4.63 -78.76
N GLU A 8 4.38 -5.14 -78.85
CA GLU A 8 5.26 -5.32 -77.69
C GLU A 8 5.66 -3.98 -77.05
N LEU A 9 6.00 -2.97 -77.85
CA LEU A 9 6.29 -1.61 -77.39
C LEU A 9 5.12 -0.98 -76.60
N GLU A 10 3.89 -1.08 -77.13
CA GLU A 10 2.70 -0.55 -76.42
C GLU A 10 2.39 -1.30 -75.12
N ASN A 11 2.75 -2.59 -75.03
CA ASN A 11 2.61 -3.35 -73.78
C ASN A 11 3.66 -2.93 -72.75
N ILE A 12 4.91 -2.74 -73.18
CA ILE A 12 5.98 -2.23 -72.33
C ILE A 12 5.61 -0.86 -71.78
N ARG A 13 5.16 0.06 -72.63
CA ARG A 13 4.72 1.41 -72.23
C ARG A 13 3.63 1.35 -71.16
N ARG A 14 2.59 0.53 -71.36
CA ARG A 14 1.52 0.35 -70.36
C ARG A 14 2.01 -0.27 -69.06
N SER A 15 3.01 -1.16 -69.10
CA SER A 15 3.61 -1.71 -67.88
C SER A 15 4.44 -0.68 -67.13
N GLN A 16 5.16 0.21 -67.83
CA GLN A 16 5.92 1.31 -67.24
C GLN A 16 4.99 2.32 -66.57
N GLU A 17 3.92 2.75 -67.23
CA GLU A 17 2.92 3.67 -66.66
C GLU A 17 2.31 3.10 -65.36
N LYS A 18 2.04 1.79 -65.31
CA LYS A 18 1.56 1.12 -64.09
C LYS A 18 2.59 1.14 -62.97
N LEU A 19 3.86 0.85 -63.30
CA LEU A 19 4.95 0.87 -62.33
C LEU A 19 5.15 2.26 -61.73
N GLU A 20 5.10 3.30 -62.56
CA GLU A 20 5.22 4.70 -62.13
C GLU A 20 4.09 5.11 -61.20
N ASN A 21 2.86 4.74 -61.52
CA ASN A 21 1.70 5.01 -60.64
C ASN A 21 1.86 4.30 -59.29
N SER A 22 2.19 3.00 -59.29
CA SER A 22 2.43 2.27 -58.04
C SER A 22 3.58 2.84 -57.22
N PHE A 23 4.64 3.33 -57.87
CA PHE A 23 5.75 3.98 -57.18
C PHE A 23 5.31 5.29 -56.52
N ALA A 24 4.50 6.10 -57.19
CA ALA A 24 3.95 7.32 -56.63
C ALA A 24 3.06 7.04 -55.41
N GLU A 25 2.19 6.03 -55.48
CA GLU A 25 1.37 5.59 -54.36
C GLU A 25 2.23 5.20 -53.15
N ILE A 26 3.23 4.33 -53.34
CA ILE A 26 4.18 3.93 -52.29
C ILE A 26 4.85 5.15 -51.65
N GLN A 27 5.28 6.13 -52.45
CA GLN A 27 5.91 7.34 -51.92
C GLN A 27 4.95 8.16 -51.03
N THR A 28 3.67 8.25 -51.40
CA THR A 28 2.67 8.96 -50.59
C THR A 28 2.38 8.22 -49.28
N GLU A 29 2.28 6.89 -49.32
CA GLU A 29 2.08 6.06 -48.14
C GLU A 29 3.28 6.13 -47.19
N LEU A 30 4.50 6.08 -47.71
CA LEU A 30 5.72 6.22 -46.91
C LEU A 30 5.79 7.57 -46.19
N LYS A 31 5.39 8.66 -46.84
CA LYS A 31 5.29 9.97 -46.20
C LYS A 31 4.26 9.97 -45.07
N ALA A 32 3.09 9.34 -45.30
CA ALA A 32 2.06 9.22 -44.28
C ALA A 32 2.52 8.37 -43.08
N ILE A 33 3.21 7.25 -43.34
CA ILE A 33 3.79 6.38 -42.29
C ILE A 33 4.83 7.15 -41.48
N LYS A 34 5.72 7.90 -42.12
CA LYS A 34 6.73 8.71 -41.43
C LYS A 34 6.10 9.72 -40.47
N SER A 35 5.06 10.43 -40.91
CA SER A 35 4.36 11.38 -40.03
C SER A 35 3.69 10.68 -38.84
N LYS A 36 3.08 9.51 -39.05
CA LYS A 36 2.51 8.70 -37.96
C LYS A 36 3.57 8.19 -36.99
N MET A 37 4.74 7.82 -37.48
CA MET A 37 5.87 7.35 -36.67
C MET A 37 6.38 8.46 -35.75
N ASN A 38 6.66 9.65 -36.30
CA ASN A 38 7.09 10.79 -35.48
C ASN A 38 6.06 11.13 -34.39
N LYS A 39 4.76 11.11 -34.71
CA LYS A 39 3.70 11.33 -33.73
C LYS A 39 3.65 10.23 -32.66
N ALA A 40 3.97 8.99 -33.02
CA ALA A 40 4.05 7.89 -32.07
C ALA A 40 5.26 8.04 -31.14
N GLU A 41 6.42 8.47 -31.67
CA GLU A 41 7.63 8.76 -30.88
C GLU A 41 7.38 9.86 -29.85
N GLU A 42 6.76 10.97 -30.23
CA GLU A 42 6.39 12.04 -29.29
C GLU A 42 5.49 11.52 -28.16
N ARG A 43 4.47 10.72 -28.50
CA ARG A 43 3.57 10.11 -27.51
C ARG A 43 4.28 9.11 -26.60
N ILE A 44 5.31 8.41 -27.08
CA ILE A 44 6.11 7.50 -26.26
C ILE A 44 6.93 8.31 -25.25
N SER A 45 7.59 9.40 -25.69
CA SER A 45 8.33 10.30 -24.80
C SER A 45 7.44 10.87 -23.68
N ASP A 46 6.24 11.35 -24.03
CA ASP A 46 5.27 11.86 -23.05
C ASP A 46 4.84 10.80 -22.01
N VAL A 47 4.80 9.53 -22.41
CA VAL A 47 4.44 8.41 -21.52
C VAL A 47 5.63 8.00 -20.66
N GLU A 48 6.84 7.99 -21.20
CA GLU A 48 8.07 7.72 -20.45
C GLU A 48 8.25 8.71 -19.29
N ASP A 49 8.06 10.01 -19.57
CA ASP A 49 8.13 11.06 -18.54
C ASP A 49 7.09 10.83 -17.42
N LYS A 50 5.84 10.50 -17.78
CA LYS A 50 4.79 10.20 -16.79
C LYS A 50 5.10 8.96 -15.96
N ILE A 51 5.69 7.93 -16.56
CA ILE A 51 6.07 6.70 -15.83
C ILE A 51 7.18 7.02 -14.82
N MET A 52 8.12 7.89 -15.15
CA MET A 52 9.16 8.34 -14.22
C MET A 52 8.56 9.07 -13.02
N ASP A 53 7.63 10.00 -13.23
CA ASP A 53 6.92 10.73 -12.16
C ASP A 53 6.12 9.79 -11.24
N ILE A 54 5.40 8.83 -11.83
CA ILE A 54 4.64 7.81 -11.08
C ILE A 54 5.57 6.94 -10.23
N THR A 55 6.71 6.53 -10.79
CA THR A 55 7.69 5.69 -10.08
C THR A 55 8.27 6.43 -8.88
N GLN A 56 8.67 7.69 -9.07
CA GLN A 56 9.22 8.51 -8.01
C GLN A 56 8.20 8.78 -6.89
N SER A 57 6.97 9.17 -7.26
CA SER A 57 5.89 9.41 -6.28
C SER A 57 5.45 8.14 -5.55
N GLY A 58 5.49 6.98 -6.22
CA GLY A 58 5.25 5.67 -5.61
C GLY A 58 6.30 5.34 -4.53
N HIS A 59 7.59 5.53 -4.83
CA HIS A 59 8.66 5.33 -3.84
C HIS A 59 8.55 6.27 -2.64
N GLN A 60 8.20 7.53 -2.87
CA GLN A 60 7.98 8.49 -1.78
C GLN A 60 6.84 8.03 -0.87
N THR A 61 5.70 7.64 -1.46
CA THR A 61 4.54 7.14 -0.72
C THR A 61 4.88 5.91 0.11
N GLU A 62 5.64 4.97 -0.45
CA GLU A 62 6.08 3.76 0.27
C GLU A 62 6.94 4.09 1.49
N ASN A 63 7.87 5.04 1.35
CA ASN A 63 8.72 5.50 2.45
C ASN A 63 7.91 6.18 3.56
N ASP A 64 6.94 7.02 3.19
CA ASP A 64 6.05 7.68 4.14
C ASP A 64 5.19 6.64 4.88
N MET A 65 4.67 5.63 4.19
CA MET A 65 3.93 4.53 4.82
C MET A 65 4.79 3.77 5.84
N LYS A 66 6.03 3.41 5.49
CA LYS A 66 6.96 2.73 6.41
C LYS A 66 7.26 3.58 7.65
N LYS A 67 7.45 4.89 7.46
CA LYS A 67 7.66 5.83 8.56
C LYS A 67 6.43 5.91 9.47
N HIS A 68 5.24 6.02 8.90
CA HIS A 68 3.99 6.04 9.66
C HIS A 68 3.76 4.74 10.43
N GLU A 69 4.04 3.59 9.81
CA GLU A 69 3.95 2.29 10.48
C GLU A 69 4.91 2.21 11.68
N SER A 70 6.16 2.64 11.52
CA SER A 70 7.12 2.68 12.62
C SER A 70 6.63 3.59 13.75
N ASN A 71 6.19 4.81 13.41
CA ASN A 71 5.69 5.76 14.39
C ASN A 71 4.48 5.20 15.16
N ILE A 72 3.56 4.53 14.47
CA ILE A 72 2.39 3.89 15.10
C ILE A 72 2.83 2.79 16.05
N ARG A 73 3.81 1.96 15.66
CA ARG A 73 4.37 0.93 16.54
C ARG A 73 5.01 1.55 17.79
N ASP A 74 5.83 2.59 17.61
CA ASP A 74 6.51 3.26 18.72
C ASP A 74 5.50 3.92 19.67
N LEU A 75 4.44 4.54 19.14
CA LEU A 75 3.34 5.07 19.96
C LEU A 75 2.60 3.97 20.70
N TRP A 76 2.32 2.84 20.06
CA TRP A 76 1.68 1.70 20.71
C TRP A 76 2.54 1.10 21.82
N ASP A 77 3.84 1.00 21.60
CA ASP A 77 4.78 0.48 22.59
C ASP A 77 4.91 1.44 23.78
N ASN A 78 4.94 2.76 23.51
CA ASN A 78 4.90 3.78 24.56
C ASN A 78 3.60 3.70 25.40
N ILE A 79 2.44 3.58 24.75
CA ILE A 79 1.15 3.42 25.45
C ILE A 79 1.14 2.13 26.28
N LYS A 80 1.69 1.03 25.76
CA LYS A 80 1.77 -0.26 26.47
C LYS A 80 2.75 -0.24 27.64
N GLN A 81 3.78 0.60 27.62
CA GLN A 81 4.77 0.68 28.70
C GLN A 81 4.13 1.02 30.06
N ALA A 82 3.06 1.82 30.07
CA ALA A 82 2.32 2.17 31.29
C ALA A 82 1.22 1.15 31.67
N ASN A 83 0.98 0.13 30.84
CA ASN A 83 -0.10 -0.83 31.05
C ASN A 83 0.40 -2.07 31.82
N LEU A 84 -0.36 -2.47 32.84
CA LEU A 84 -0.09 -3.70 33.61
C LEU A 84 -1.09 -4.80 33.22
N ARG A 85 -0.57 -5.98 32.89
CA ARG A 85 -1.38 -7.15 32.57
C ARG A 85 -1.43 -8.09 33.77
N ILE A 86 -2.62 -8.21 34.37
CA ILE A 86 -2.88 -9.08 35.51
C ILE A 86 -3.63 -10.32 35.03
N ILE A 87 -3.19 -11.50 35.45
CA ILE A 87 -3.66 -12.80 34.96
C ILE A 87 -4.16 -13.62 36.16
N GLY A 88 -5.14 -14.52 35.92
CA GLY A 88 -5.65 -15.42 36.96
C GLY A 88 -6.81 -14.88 37.79
N ILE A 89 -7.37 -13.71 37.45
CA ILE A 89 -8.58 -13.19 38.09
C ILE A 89 -9.81 -13.92 37.52
N PRO A 90 -10.64 -14.58 38.37
CA PRO A 90 -11.88 -15.25 37.94
C PRO A 90 -12.87 -14.31 37.22
N GLU A 91 -13.70 -14.88 36.35
CA GLU A 91 -14.73 -14.11 35.66
C GLU A 91 -15.79 -13.59 36.66
N GLY A 92 -16.26 -12.35 36.49
CA GLY A 92 -17.24 -11.71 37.39
C GLY A 92 -16.70 -11.20 38.73
N LYS A 93 -15.47 -11.56 39.16
CA LYS A 93 -14.90 -11.10 40.45
C LYS A 93 -14.82 -9.57 40.53
N GLU A 94 -14.58 -8.92 39.40
CA GLU A 94 -14.55 -7.45 39.30
C GLU A 94 -15.92 -6.79 39.38
N GLU A 95 -17.01 -7.49 39.06
CA GLU A 95 -18.37 -6.97 39.26
C GLU A 95 -18.75 -7.00 40.74
N GLU A 96 -18.25 -7.97 41.49
CA GLU A 96 -18.49 -8.12 42.93
C GLU A 96 -17.66 -7.14 43.77
N LYS A 97 -16.34 -7.09 43.55
CA LYS A 97 -15.41 -6.29 44.38
C LYS A 97 -14.97 -4.98 43.74
N GLY A 98 -15.13 -4.79 42.43
CA GLY A 98 -14.50 -3.70 41.68
C GLY A 98 -13.03 -4.00 41.35
N ILE A 99 -12.56 -3.52 40.20
CA ILE A 99 -11.19 -3.82 39.71
C ILE A 99 -10.10 -3.18 40.60
N GLU A 100 -10.32 -1.95 41.07
CA GLU A 100 -9.35 -1.24 41.92
C GLU A 100 -9.09 -2.00 43.23
N ASN A 101 -10.14 -2.49 43.89
CA ASN A 101 -10.00 -3.27 45.12
C ASN A 101 -9.24 -4.59 44.89
N ILE A 102 -9.46 -5.25 43.73
CA ILE A 102 -8.71 -6.45 43.37
C ILE A 102 -7.23 -6.12 43.14
N PHE A 103 -6.92 -4.98 42.53
CA PHE A 103 -5.55 -4.53 42.33
C PHE A 103 -4.85 -4.27 43.66
N GLU A 104 -5.48 -3.55 44.59
CA GLU A 104 -4.93 -3.27 45.92
C GLU A 104 -4.70 -4.56 46.73
N GLU A 105 -5.64 -5.52 46.69
CA GLU A 105 -5.49 -6.84 47.33
C GLU A 105 -4.25 -7.58 46.79
N ILE A 106 -4.07 -7.60 45.46
CA ILE A 106 -2.91 -8.23 44.81
C ILE A 106 -1.60 -7.53 45.19
N MET A 107 -1.60 -6.20 45.20
CA MET A 107 -0.41 -5.41 45.55
C MET A 107 -0.01 -5.62 47.01
N ALA A 108 -0.97 -5.61 47.94
CA ALA A 108 -0.70 -5.83 49.36
C ALA A 108 -0.24 -7.26 49.67
N GLU A 109 -0.81 -8.27 49.00
CA GLU A 109 -0.45 -9.67 49.18
C GLU A 109 0.98 -9.97 48.68
N ASN A 110 1.37 -9.40 47.54
CA ASN A 110 2.65 -9.72 46.89
C ASN A 110 3.78 -8.74 47.23
N PHE A 111 3.47 -7.49 47.60
CA PHE A 111 4.43 -6.42 47.85
C PHE A 111 4.17 -5.77 49.22
N PRO A 112 4.60 -6.39 50.34
CA PRO A 112 4.27 -5.97 51.71
C PRO A 112 4.87 -4.62 52.14
N ASN A 113 5.75 -4.02 51.34
CA ASN A 113 6.26 -2.67 51.55
C ASN A 113 6.39 -1.95 50.21
N PRO A 114 5.26 -1.53 49.59
CA PRO A 114 5.32 -0.71 48.40
C PRO A 114 5.90 0.62 48.84
N LYS A 115 7.13 0.95 48.41
CA LYS A 115 7.71 2.28 48.64
C LYS A 115 6.63 3.30 48.30
N HIS A 116 6.25 4.14 49.26
CA HIS A 116 5.11 5.06 49.16
C HIS A 116 5.08 5.79 47.82
N THR A 117 4.35 5.23 46.88
CA THR A 117 4.12 5.77 45.56
C THR A 117 2.62 5.77 45.44
N ASP A 118 2.01 6.95 45.23
CA ASP A 118 0.57 7.09 45.02
C ASP A 118 0.23 6.44 43.67
N ILE A 119 0.16 5.10 43.63
CA ILE A 119 -0.21 4.35 42.43
C ILE A 119 -1.69 4.66 42.17
N LYS A 120 -1.97 5.44 41.13
CA LYS A 120 -3.32 5.76 40.71
C LYS A 120 -3.67 4.93 39.48
N VAL A 121 -4.70 4.11 39.60
CA VAL A 121 -5.32 3.44 38.46
C VAL A 121 -6.18 4.46 37.73
N GLN A 122 -5.90 4.71 36.45
CA GLN A 122 -6.68 5.66 35.67
C GLN A 122 -7.87 5.00 34.96
N GLU A 123 -7.66 3.79 34.46
CA GLU A 123 -8.68 2.99 33.82
C GLU A 123 -8.35 1.53 34.10
N ALA A 124 -9.38 0.71 34.15
CA ALA A 124 -9.22 -0.72 34.24
C ALA A 124 -10.38 -1.35 33.47
N GLN A 125 -10.04 -2.17 32.49
CA GLN A 125 -11.02 -2.85 31.66
C GLN A 125 -10.63 -4.30 31.52
N ARG A 126 -11.63 -5.17 31.40
CA ARG A 126 -11.40 -6.55 31.07
C ARG A 126 -11.36 -6.70 29.54
N ALA A 127 -10.27 -7.24 28.99
CA ALA A 127 -10.17 -7.50 27.55
C ALA A 127 -11.30 -8.43 27.04
N PRO A 128 -11.84 -8.25 25.83
CA PRO A 128 -12.88 -9.14 25.29
C PRO A 128 -12.43 -10.61 25.21
N ASN A 129 -13.33 -11.57 25.49
CA ASN A 129 -13.04 -12.99 25.28
C ASN A 129 -12.97 -13.26 23.76
N LYS A 130 -11.78 -13.51 23.21
CA LYS A 130 -11.69 -14.09 21.86
C LYS A 130 -12.01 -15.57 21.98
N LEU A 131 -13.18 -15.96 21.46
CA LEU A 131 -13.78 -17.30 21.39
C LEU A 131 -12.77 -18.47 21.25
N ASN A 132 -12.19 -18.92 22.37
CA ASN A 132 -11.57 -20.24 22.48
C ASN A 132 -12.05 -20.87 23.80
N PRO A 133 -12.97 -21.85 23.76
CA PRO A 133 -13.56 -22.45 24.95
C PRO A 133 -12.58 -23.27 25.80
N ASN A 134 -11.37 -23.57 25.29
CA ASN A 134 -10.38 -24.40 25.98
C ASN A 134 -9.25 -23.59 26.65
N GLN A 135 -9.34 -22.26 26.67
CA GLN A 135 -8.29 -21.41 27.22
C GLN A 135 -8.69 -20.89 28.60
N THR A 136 -8.23 -21.57 29.65
CA THR A 136 -8.42 -21.17 31.05
C THR A 136 -7.59 -19.90 31.33
N HIS A 137 -8.29 -18.75 31.27
CA HIS A 137 -7.95 -17.41 31.80
C HIS A 137 -6.76 -16.64 31.20
N THR A 138 -7.01 -15.47 30.60
CA THR A 138 -6.10 -14.29 30.67
C THR A 138 -6.73 -13.01 30.10
N LYS A 139 -6.85 -11.89 30.85
CA LYS A 139 -7.31 -10.59 30.30
C LYS A 139 -6.67 -9.34 30.93
N THR A 140 -6.26 -8.42 30.05
CA THR A 140 -5.41 -7.23 30.25
C THR A 140 -6.17 -6.01 30.80
N TYR A 141 -5.54 -5.20 31.68
CA TYR A 141 -6.04 -3.90 32.14
C TYR A 141 -5.20 -2.76 31.53
N TYR A 142 -5.85 -1.65 31.13
CA TYR A 142 -5.24 -0.52 30.43
C TYR A 142 -5.23 0.73 31.31
N ASN A 143 -4.07 1.38 31.49
CA ASN A 143 -3.93 2.72 32.06
C ASN A 143 -3.74 3.74 30.92
N LYS A 144 -4.77 4.54 30.60
CA LYS A 144 -4.70 5.55 29.53
C LYS A 144 -4.16 6.90 30.01
N ASN A 145 -2.85 7.07 30.15
CA ASN A 145 -2.30 8.41 30.36
C ASN A 145 -2.64 9.35 29.19
N GLY A 146 -3.52 10.31 29.45
CA GLY A 146 -3.80 11.46 28.62
C GLY A 146 -3.54 12.73 29.42
N LYS A 147 -2.28 13.15 29.50
CA LYS A 147 -1.95 14.54 29.85
C LYS A 147 -1.61 15.25 28.54
N SER A 148 -2.49 16.14 28.13
CA SER A 148 -2.25 17.12 27.07
C SER A 148 -1.53 18.35 27.62
#